data_AF-A0AA38KW63-F1
#
_entry.id   AF-A0AA38KW63-F1
#
_cell.length_a   1.000
_cell.length_b   1.000
_cell.length_c   1.000
_cell.angle_alpha   90.00
_cell.angle_beta   90.00
_cell.angle_gamma   90.00
#
_symmetry.space_group_name_H-M   'P 1'
#
loop_
_entity.id
_entity.type
_entity.pdbx_description
1 polymer ?
#
loop_
_entity_poly.entity_id
_entity_poly.type
_entity_poly.pdbx_seq_one_letter_code
_entity_poly.pdbx_strand_id
1 'polypeptide(L)'
;MQHRRGCYPTKLFGISFGGGQQQPGNFNHPNAEEMIWEKVRNSAEIQALAPPDLLACYFPKLHSLYSNVLSDLCLSNPHLRRNWPDCCFAASSLNFEHAVTTRHRDFRNLLFGECAVWNGGLFDYKKGGHLIVWDLKLVVEFPPGCTAFLPSAMFAHSNTSISTNEKRHSMTFFSASGLFRWRHNNYMSDKDFMAGAPRAERLSWEGHRDALWSTGLDLLSDM
;
A
#
# COMPACT_ATOMS: atom_id res chain seq x y z
N MET A 1 6.01 11.69 -18.12
CA MET A 1 5.16 11.55 -16.92
C MET A 1 3.95 10.66 -17.22
N GLN A 2 4.18 9.47 -17.79
CA GLN A 2 3.11 8.51 -18.04
C GLN A 2 3.44 7.27 -17.22
N HIS A 3 2.51 6.84 -16.38
CA HIS A 3 2.64 5.59 -15.63
C HIS A 3 1.35 4.80 -15.74
N ARG A 4 1.36 3.54 -15.30
CA ARG A 4 0.29 2.57 -15.52
C ARG A 4 -1.12 3.05 -15.09
N ARG A 5 -1.18 3.94 -14.10
CA ARG A 5 -2.44 4.37 -13.47
C ARG A 5 -2.88 5.78 -13.89
N GLY A 6 -2.16 6.47 -14.77
CA GLY A 6 -2.51 7.83 -15.18
C GLY A 6 -1.33 8.67 -15.66
N CYS A 7 -1.61 9.95 -15.90
CA CYS A 7 -0.63 10.95 -16.32
C CYS A 7 -0.48 12.01 -15.23
N TYR A 8 0.33 11.70 -14.21
CA TYR A 8 0.65 12.63 -13.12
C TYR A 8 2.02 12.29 -12.51
N PRO A 9 2.70 13.27 -11.88
CA PRO A 9 3.92 13.01 -11.14
C PRO A 9 3.64 12.12 -9.92
N THR A 10 4.40 11.04 -9.79
CA THR A 10 4.33 10.12 -8.64
C THR A 10 5.73 9.83 -8.10
N LYS A 11 5.87 9.77 -6.79
CA LYS A 11 7.09 9.31 -6.12
C LYS A 11 6.71 8.28 -5.04
N LEU A 12 7.46 7.19 -4.96
CA LEU A 12 7.23 6.09 -4.02
C LEU A 12 8.37 6.00 -3.03
N PHE A 13 8.09 5.75 -1.76
CA PHE A 13 9.09 5.54 -0.72
C PHE A 13 8.64 4.44 0.26
N GLY A 14 9.54 4.01 1.13
CA GLY A 14 9.33 2.87 2.03
C GLY A 14 9.84 1.56 1.44
N ILE A 15 9.34 0.43 1.96
CA ILE A 15 9.82 -0.93 1.72
C ILE A 15 8.87 -1.66 0.76
N SER A 16 9.42 -2.32 -0.25
CA SER A 16 8.67 -3.14 -1.19
C SER A 16 9.43 -4.42 -1.52
N PHE A 17 8.69 -5.44 -1.96
CA PHE A 17 9.26 -6.65 -2.53
C PHE A 17 8.40 -7.19 -3.68
N GLY A 18 9.04 -7.38 -4.83
CA GLY A 18 8.45 -7.92 -6.04
C GLY A 18 9.12 -7.38 -7.31
N GLY A 19 8.56 -7.67 -8.48
CA GLY A 19 9.04 -7.08 -9.74
C GLY A 19 10.48 -7.42 -10.12
N GLY A 20 11.01 -8.56 -9.67
CA GLY A 20 12.36 -9.04 -9.97
C GLY A 20 13.40 -8.78 -8.87
N GLN A 21 13.04 -8.08 -7.78
CA GLN A 21 13.90 -7.96 -6.60
C GLN A 21 14.25 -9.34 -6.03
N GLN A 22 15.50 -9.52 -5.58
CA GLN A 22 15.96 -10.76 -4.94
C GLN A 22 15.61 -10.81 -3.45
N GLN A 23 15.49 -9.64 -2.81
CA GLN A 23 15.11 -9.49 -1.41
C GLN A 23 14.29 -8.21 -1.21
N PRO A 24 13.55 -8.05 -0.10
CA PRO A 24 12.91 -6.80 0.26
C PRO A 24 13.91 -5.64 0.27
N GLY A 25 13.47 -4.47 -0.16
CA GLY A 25 14.31 -3.28 -0.21
C GLY A 25 13.49 -2.01 -0.18
N ASN A 26 14.13 -0.92 0.24
CA ASN A 26 13.57 0.41 0.10
C ASN A 26 13.49 0.84 -1.37
N PHE A 27 12.51 1.66 -1.72
CA PHE A 27 12.52 2.34 -3.02
C PHE A 27 13.79 3.18 -3.15
N ASN A 28 14.44 3.06 -4.30
CA ASN A 28 15.68 3.78 -4.56
C ASN A 28 15.40 5.19 -5.05
N HIS A 29 16.15 6.16 -4.53
CA HIS A 29 16.10 7.55 -4.92
C HIS A 29 17.50 8.05 -5.27
N PRO A 30 17.65 9.02 -6.19
CA PRO A 30 18.93 9.67 -6.38
C PRO A 30 19.43 10.29 -5.07
N ASN A 31 20.72 10.18 -4.78
CA ASN A 31 21.32 10.75 -3.55
C ASN A 31 21.00 12.24 -3.35
N ALA A 32 20.85 12.99 -4.45
CA ALA A 32 20.46 14.40 -4.42
C ALA A 32 19.06 14.66 -3.82
N GLU A 33 18.18 13.65 -3.80
CA GLU A 33 16.83 13.74 -3.22
C GLU A 33 16.78 13.26 -1.75
N GLU A 34 17.85 12.69 -1.19
CA GLU A 34 17.79 12.04 0.13
C GLU A 34 17.38 13.03 1.24
N MET A 35 17.90 14.26 1.22
CA MET A 35 17.49 15.31 2.16
C MET A 35 15.99 15.64 2.09
N ILE A 36 15.38 15.51 0.90
CA ILE A 36 13.94 15.73 0.72
C ILE A 36 13.19 14.57 1.37
N TRP A 37 13.63 13.34 1.14
CA TRP A 37 13.02 12.15 1.74
C TRP A 37 13.17 12.12 3.26
N GLU A 38 14.29 12.58 3.81
CA GLU A 38 14.43 12.81 5.25
C GLU A 38 13.38 13.78 5.77
N LYS A 39 13.19 14.93 5.11
CA LYS A 39 12.18 15.91 5.53
C LYS A 39 10.76 15.35 5.44
N VAL A 40 10.44 14.64 4.37
CA VAL A 40 9.14 14.00 4.19
C VAL A 40 8.89 12.97 5.29
N ARG A 41 9.86 12.10 5.59
CA ARG A 41 9.74 11.06 6.62
C ARG A 41 9.64 11.64 8.02
N ASN A 42 10.24 12.80 8.30
CA ASN A 42 10.24 13.44 9.62
C ASN A 42 9.19 14.57 9.77
N SER A 43 8.35 14.83 8.77
CA SER A 43 7.30 15.84 8.85
C SER A 43 6.10 15.31 9.63
N ALA A 44 5.75 15.99 10.72
CA ALA A 44 4.58 15.65 11.54
C ALA A 44 3.28 15.72 10.72
N GLU A 45 3.19 16.68 9.79
CA GLU A 45 2.05 16.86 8.90
C GLU A 45 1.88 15.66 7.97
N ILE A 46 2.97 15.19 7.35
CA ILE A 46 2.94 14.01 6.47
C ILE A 46 2.67 12.74 7.28
N GLN A 47 3.25 12.61 8.47
CA GLN A 47 3.01 11.46 9.33
C GLN A 47 1.54 11.37 9.77
N ALA A 48 0.91 12.50 10.07
CA ALA A 48 -0.52 12.59 10.42
C ALA A 48 -1.46 12.22 9.27
N LEU A 49 -0.99 12.21 8.02
CA LEU A 49 -1.78 11.72 6.88
C LEU A 49 -1.84 10.18 6.84
N ALA A 50 -0.84 9.48 7.39
CA ALA A 50 -1.00 8.04 7.54
C ALA A 50 -1.99 7.78 8.66
N PRO A 51 -2.87 6.79 8.46
CA PRO A 51 -3.89 6.48 9.45
C PRO A 51 -3.60 5.16 10.20
N PRO A 52 -2.41 4.92 10.81
CA PRO A 52 -2.14 3.64 11.47
C PRO A 52 -3.12 3.39 12.61
N ASP A 53 -3.46 4.42 13.38
CA ASP A 53 -4.44 4.34 14.47
C ASP A 53 -5.87 4.07 13.97
N LEU A 54 -6.27 4.65 12.84
CA LEU A 54 -7.58 4.33 12.26
C LEU A 54 -7.59 2.90 11.72
N LEU A 55 -6.50 2.42 11.12
CA LEU A 55 -6.39 1.02 10.70
C LEU A 55 -6.49 0.10 11.92
N ALA A 56 -5.83 0.44 13.03
CA ALA A 56 -5.95 -0.32 14.29
C ALA A 56 -7.36 -0.29 14.87
N CYS A 57 -8.09 0.81 14.70
CA CYS A 57 -9.47 0.96 15.19
C CYS A 57 -10.48 0.14 14.38
N TYR A 58 -10.37 0.10 13.05
CA TYR A 58 -11.31 -0.60 12.18
C TYR A 58 -10.88 -2.03 11.80
N PHE A 59 -9.58 -2.32 11.83
CA PHE A 59 -9.01 -3.60 11.40
C PHE A 59 -7.83 -4.01 12.30
N PRO A 60 -8.05 -4.25 13.61
CA PRO A 60 -6.98 -4.45 14.59
C PRO A 60 -6.07 -5.63 14.23
N LYS A 61 -6.63 -6.76 13.80
CA LYS A 61 -5.86 -7.94 13.38
C LYS A 61 -4.98 -7.66 12.17
N LEU A 62 -5.51 -6.94 11.16
CA LEU A 62 -4.75 -6.55 9.98
C LEU A 62 -3.64 -5.56 10.33
N HIS A 63 -3.92 -4.60 11.22
CA HIS A 63 -2.91 -3.67 11.75
C HIS A 63 -1.77 -4.43 12.45
N SER A 64 -2.09 -5.42 13.29
CA SER A 64 -1.09 -6.28 13.93
C SER A 64 -0.29 -7.08 12.91
N LEU A 65 -0.92 -7.66 11.89
CA LEU A 65 -0.22 -8.38 10.82
C LEU A 65 0.79 -7.46 10.11
N TYR A 66 0.36 -6.26 9.71
CA TYR A 66 1.21 -5.28 9.05
C TYR A 66 2.41 -4.90 9.91
N SER A 67 2.14 -4.54 11.17
CA SER A 67 3.16 -4.09 12.12
C SER A 67 4.17 -5.19 12.43
N ASN A 68 3.72 -6.43 12.66
CA ASN A 68 4.57 -7.57 12.97
C ASN A 68 5.48 -7.92 11.79
N VAL A 69 4.92 -8.01 10.57
CA VAL A 69 5.73 -8.30 9.38
C VAL A 69 6.78 -7.21 9.16
N LEU A 70 6.42 -5.94 9.33
CA LEU A 70 7.38 -4.85 9.17
C LEU A 70 8.44 -4.83 10.27
N SER A 71 8.12 -5.25 11.49
CA SER A 71 9.07 -5.41 12.59
C SER A 71 10.06 -6.54 12.30
N ASP A 72 9.55 -7.72 11.95
CA ASP A 72 10.37 -8.88 11.60
C ASP A 72 11.34 -8.55 10.44
N LEU A 73 10.86 -7.83 9.42
CA LEU A 73 11.69 -7.41 8.30
C LEU A 73 12.82 -6.46 8.72
N CYS A 74 12.53 -5.40 9.47
CA CYS A 74 13.53 -4.46 9.93
C CYS A 74 14.54 -5.09 10.93
N LEU A 75 14.10 -6.07 11.73
CA LEU A 75 14.99 -6.85 12.58
C LEU A 75 15.92 -7.76 11.77
N SER A 76 15.39 -8.42 10.73
CA SER A 76 16.17 -9.31 9.87
C SER A 76 17.16 -8.58 8.96
N ASN A 77 16.87 -7.34 8.60
CA ASN A 77 17.71 -6.52 7.73
C ASN A 77 17.72 -5.06 8.23
N PRO A 78 18.78 -4.66 8.97
CA PRO A 78 18.92 -3.30 9.51
C PRO A 78 19.03 -2.19 8.45
N HIS A 79 19.24 -2.54 7.18
CA HIS A 79 19.23 -1.56 6.08
C HIS A 79 17.82 -1.19 5.63
N LEU A 80 16.80 -1.92 6.05
CA LEU A 80 15.41 -1.59 5.74
C LEU A 80 14.91 -0.47 6.64
N ARG A 81 14.42 0.60 6.01
CA ARG A 81 13.88 1.76 6.69
C ARG A 81 12.39 1.88 6.49
N ARG A 82 11.63 1.88 7.59
CA ARG A 82 10.20 2.22 7.55
C ARG A 82 9.98 3.64 7.05
N ASN A 83 8.76 3.96 6.63
CA ASN A 83 8.38 5.34 6.35
C ASN A 83 8.68 6.25 7.57
N TRP A 84 8.29 5.80 8.76
CA TRP A 84 8.61 6.35 10.08
C TRP A 84 8.38 5.26 11.15
N PRO A 85 8.85 5.42 12.41
CA PRO A 85 8.85 4.36 13.41
C PRO A 85 7.50 3.64 13.58
N ASP A 86 6.41 4.41 13.71
CA ASP A 86 5.07 3.90 14.03
C ASP A 86 4.19 3.64 12.78
N CYS A 87 4.74 3.74 11.57
CA CYS A 87 3.99 3.45 10.36
C CYS A 87 3.82 1.93 10.18
N CYS A 88 2.59 1.42 10.20
CA CYS A 88 2.29 0.02 9.91
C CYS A 88 2.36 -0.31 8.40
N PHE A 89 2.21 0.69 7.53
CA PHE A 89 2.30 0.49 6.09
C PHE A 89 3.76 0.41 5.64
N ALA A 90 4.08 -0.60 4.83
CA ALA A 90 5.45 -0.81 4.37
C ALA A 90 5.91 0.30 3.42
N ALA A 91 5.02 0.80 2.56
CA ALA A 91 5.34 1.77 1.52
C ALA A 91 4.26 2.83 1.34
N SER A 92 4.67 3.93 0.72
CA SER A 92 3.81 5.07 0.41
C SER A 92 4.06 5.60 -1.00
N SER A 93 3.03 6.22 -1.59
CA SER A 93 3.17 7.01 -2.82
C SER A 93 2.63 8.42 -2.62
N LEU A 94 3.34 9.40 -3.16
CA LEU A 94 2.92 10.79 -3.27
C LEU A 94 2.58 11.09 -4.72
N ASN A 95 1.33 11.47 -4.98
CA ASN A 95 0.80 11.78 -6.30
C ASN A 95 0.44 13.27 -6.35
N PHE A 96 1.03 14.01 -7.29
CA PHE A 96 1.01 15.47 -7.29
C PHE A 96 0.23 16.10 -8.45
N GLU A 97 -0.01 17.41 -8.31
CA GLU A 97 -0.65 18.34 -9.25
C GLU A 97 -2.09 17.99 -9.65
N HIS A 98 -2.26 16.90 -10.39
CA HIS A 98 -3.51 16.51 -11.02
C HIS A 98 -3.66 14.98 -10.98
N ALA A 99 -3.66 14.42 -9.77
CA ALA A 99 -3.63 12.97 -9.52
C ALA A 99 -4.97 12.31 -9.90
N VAL A 100 -5.20 12.17 -11.21
CA VAL A 100 -6.37 11.50 -11.80
C VAL A 100 -5.97 10.13 -12.31
N THR A 101 -6.69 9.10 -11.87
CA THR A 101 -6.34 7.71 -12.19
C THR A 101 -7.22 7.08 -13.25
N THR A 102 -6.64 6.22 -14.08
CA THR A 102 -7.40 5.27 -14.92
C THR A 102 -7.82 4.06 -14.08
N ARG A 103 -8.85 3.31 -14.52
CA ARG A 103 -9.30 2.09 -13.83
C ARG A 103 -8.15 1.10 -13.68
N HIS A 104 -7.85 0.68 -12.46
CA HIS A 104 -6.77 -0.27 -12.18
C HIS A 104 -7.02 -1.10 -10.92
N ARG A 105 -6.19 -2.12 -10.74
CA ARG A 105 -6.02 -2.89 -9.51
C ARG A 105 -4.57 -2.84 -9.08
N ASP A 106 -4.35 -2.85 -7.78
CA ASP A 106 -3.00 -2.91 -7.21
C ASP A 106 -2.63 -4.35 -6.86
N PHE A 107 -2.61 -5.20 -7.89
CA PHE A 107 -2.39 -6.64 -7.81
C PHE A 107 -1.09 -7.09 -7.12
N ARG A 108 -0.17 -6.17 -6.81
CA ARG A 108 1.04 -6.48 -6.05
C ARG A 108 0.83 -6.35 -4.54
N ASN A 109 -0.19 -5.62 -4.09
CA ASN A 109 -0.52 -5.45 -2.69
C ASN A 109 -1.12 -6.74 -2.11
N LEU A 110 -1.16 -6.84 -0.78
CA LEU A 110 -1.83 -7.95 -0.09
C LEU A 110 -3.31 -8.02 -0.51
N LEU A 111 -3.79 -9.22 -0.86
CA LEU A 111 -5.09 -9.41 -1.51
C LEU A 111 -6.26 -8.83 -0.70
N PHE A 112 -6.34 -9.22 0.57
CA PHE A 112 -7.32 -8.73 1.55
C PHE A 112 -6.83 -7.50 2.32
N GLY A 113 -5.64 -7.00 1.98
CA GLY A 113 -5.02 -5.92 2.73
C GLY A 113 -5.63 -4.57 2.38
N GLU A 114 -6.04 -3.84 3.41
CA GLU A 114 -6.46 -2.46 3.28
C GLU A 114 -5.27 -1.57 2.93
N CYS A 115 -5.47 -0.75 1.90
CA CYS A 115 -4.61 0.37 1.56
C CYS A 115 -5.31 1.64 1.96
N ALA A 116 -4.57 2.60 2.51
CA ALA A 116 -5.12 3.92 2.80
C ALA A 116 -4.85 4.86 1.63
N VAL A 117 -5.85 5.62 1.23
CA VAL A 117 -5.72 6.71 0.27
C VAL A 117 -6.20 7.97 0.94
N TRP A 118 -5.29 8.91 1.16
CA TRP A 118 -5.61 10.29 1.53
C TRP A 118 -5.64 11.16 0.28
N ASN A 119 -6.56 12.12 0.20
CA ASN A 119 -6.55 13.14 -0.85
C ASN A 119 -6.53 14.56 -0.28
N GLY A 120 -6.05 15.50 -1.08
CA GLY A 120 -6.02 16.92 -0.71
C GLY A 120 -5.84 17.82 -1.92
N GLY A 121 -5.82 19.13 -1.67
CA GLY A 121 -5.74 20.16 -2.71
C GLY A 121 -7.03 20.96 -2.83
N LEU A 122 -7.06 21.83 -3.83
CA LEU A 122 -8.15 22.75 -4.10
C LEU A 122 -8.97 22.23 -5.29
N PHE A 123 -10.07 21.53 -4.99
CA PHE A 123 -11.03 21.03 -5.97
C PHE A 123 -12.43 20.91 -5.36
N ASP A 124 -13.47 21.02 -6.19
CA ASP A 124 -14.87 20.82 -5.81
C ASP A 124 -15.19 19.31 -5.79
N TYR A 125 -15.11 18.71 -4.61
CA TYR A 125 -15.34 17.27 -4.41
C TYR A 125 -16.78 16.80 -4.69
N LYS A 126 -17.72 17.73 -4.90
CA LYS A 126 -19.09 17.41 -5.32
C LYS A 126 -19.24 17.31 -6.83
N LYS A 127 -18.24 17.79 -7.58
CA LYS A 127 -18.22 17.77 -9.05
C LYS A 127 -17.20 16.80 -9.63
N GLY A 128 -16.14 16.48 -8.89
CA GLY A 128 -15.03 15.66 -9.38
C GLY A 128 -14.15 15.09 -8.28
N GLY A 129 -13.14 14.31 -8.67
CA GLY A 129 -12.20 13.67 -7.74
C GLY A 129 -12.82 12.57 -6.87
N HIS A 130 -14.03 12.11 -7.21
CA HIS A 130 -14.77 11.05 -6.51
C HIS A 130 -13.99 9.73 -6.57
N LEU A 131 -14.07 8.92 -5.52
CA LEU A 131 -13.52 7.56 -5.52
C LEU A 131 -14.51 6.62 -6.20
N ILE A 132 -14.04 5.85 -7.19
CA ILE A 132 -14.84 4.82 -7.85
C ILE A 132 -14.33 3.45 -7.42
N VAL A 133 -15.23 2.61 -6.93
CA VAL A 133 -14.97 1.18 -6.67
C VAL A 133 -15.83 0.36 -7.63
N TRP A 134 -15.25 0.00 -8.77
CA TRP A 134 -15.97 -0.47 -9.95
C TRP A 134 -16.74 -1.77 -9.72
N ASP A 135 -16.10 -2.75 -9.07
CA ASP A 135 -16.74 -4.07 -8.87
C ASP A 135 -17.91 -4.00 -7.89
N LEU A 136 -17.93 -3.00 -6.99
CA LEU A 136 -19.03 -2.74 -6.07
C LEU A 136 -20.08 -1.78 -6.66
N LYS A 137 -19.84 -1.25 -7.87
CA LYS A 137 -20.68 -0.21 -8.49
C LYS A 137 -20.88 1.02 -7.60
N LEU A 138 -19.84 1.39 -6.84
CA LEU A 138 -19.87 2.54 -5.93
C LEU A 138 -19.10 3.72 -6.51
N VAL A 139 -19.70 4.90 -6.37
CA VAL A 139 -19.07 6.20 -6.60
C VAL A 139 -19.27 7.02 -5.34
N VAL A 140 -18.18 7.45 -4.72
CA VAL A 140 -18.18 8.12 -3.43
C VAL A 140 -17.59 9.50 -3.60
N GLU A 141 -18.36 10.55 -3.26
CA GLU A 141 -17.80 11.89 -3.09
C GLU A 141 -16.67 11.80 -2.06
N PHE A 142 -15.48 12.29 -2.43
CA PHE A 142 -14.28 12.09 -1.61
C PHE A 142 -13.65 13.44 -1.25
N PRO A 143 -14.08 14.08 -0.14
CA PRO A 143 -13.68 15.44 0.21
C PRO A 143 -12.17 15.55 0.49
N PRO A 144 -11.51 16.67 0.11
CA PRO A 144 -10.11 16.92 0.47
C PRO A 144 -9.91 16.87 1.98
N GLY A 145 -8.82 16.22 2.40
CA GLY A 145 -8.49 15.98 3.80
C GLY A 145 -9.00 14.64 4.35
N CYS A 146 -9.85 13.94 3.60
CA CYS A 146 -10.34 12.62 4.00
C CYS A 146 -9.37 11.49 3.59
N THR A 147 -9.49 10.38 4.32
CA THR A 147 -8.81 9.12 4.04
C THR A 147 -9.82 8.01 3.84
N ALA A 148 -9.61 7.19 2.81
CA ALA A 148 -10.39 5.98 2.56
C ALA A 148 -9.48 4.75 2.70
N PHE A 149 -10.00 3.69 3.35
CA PHE A 149 -9.43 2.35 3.28
C PHE A 149 -10.12 1.58 2.15
N LEU A 150 -9.33 0.89 1.32
CA LEU A 150 -9.86 -0.05 0.36
C LEU A 150 -8.90 -1.23 0.11
N PRO A 151 -9.43 -2.44 -0.15
CA PRO A 151 -8.62 -3.59 -0.56
C PRO A 151 -8.26 -3.45 -2.04
N SER A 152 -7.27 -2.61 -2.31
CA SER A 152 -6.86 -2.13 -3.65
C SER A 152 -6.44 -3.24 -4.63
N ALA A 153 -6.04 -4.41 -4.12
CA ALA A 153 -5.77 -5.59 -4.94
C ALA A 153 -7.06 -6.31 -5.37
N MET A 154 -8.07 -6.35 -4.50
CA MET A 154 -9.33 -7.07 -4.68
C MET A 154 -10.39 -6.29 -5.46
N PHE A 155 -10.35 -4.97 -5.44
CA PHE A 155 -11.29 -4.15 -6.21
C PHE A 155 -10.59 -3.24 -7.21
N ALA A 156 -11.10 -3.24 -8.44
CA ALA A 156 -10.77 -2.27 -9.45
C ALA A 156 -11.30 -0.90 -9.02
N HIS A 157 -10.43 0.09 -9.03
CA HIS A 157 -10.73 1.42 -8.55
C HIS A 157 -10.09 2.49 -9.44
N SER A 158 -10.60 3.70 -9.33
CA SER A 158 -10.06 4.91 -9.94
C SER A 158 -10.64 6.13 -9.23
N ASN A 159 -10.35 7.32 -9.74
CA ASN A 159 -11.05 8.53 -9.35
C ASN A 159 -11.57 9.29 -10.57
N THR A 160 -12.62 10.08 -10.40
CA THR A 160 -13.12 10.93 -11.49
C THR A 160 -12.16 12.09 -11.75
N SER A 161 -12.21 12.63 -12.96
CA SER A 161 -11.50 13.86 -13.30
C SER A 161 -11.98 15.03 -12.43
N ILE A 162 -11.12 16.03 -12.30
CA ILE A 162 -11.42 17.35 -11.75
C ILE A 162 -11.36 18.38 -12.87
N SER A 163 -11.76 19.63 -12.61
CA SER A 163 -11.61 20.72 -13.57
C SER A 163 -10.14 21.02 -13.84
N THR A 164 -9.80 21.50 -15.05
CA THR A 164 -8.42 21.81 -15.45
C THR A 164 -7.75 22.88 -14.59
N ASN A 165 -8.54 23.71 -13.92
CA ASN A 165 -8.05 24.78 -13.03
C ASN A 165 -7.94 24.34 -11.56
N GLU A 166 -8.32 23.10 -11.25
CA GLU A 166 -8.27 22.52 -9.91
C GLU A 166 -7.01 21.68 -9.71
N LYS A 167 -6.66 21.47 -8.44
CA LYS A 167 -5.53 20.63 -8.05
C LYS A 167 -5.97 19.58 -7.05
N ARG A 168 -5.64 18.33 -7.34
CA ARG A 168 -5.85 17.19 -6.44
C ARG A 168 -4.55 16.43 -6.30
N HIS A 169 -4.08 16.36 -5.07
CA HIS A 169 -2.96 15.54 -4.63
C HIS A 169 -3.51 14.32 -3.90
N SER A 170 -2.72 13.26 -3.83
CA SER A 170 -3.03 12.14 -2.95
C SER A 170 -1.78 11.51 -2.37
N MET A 171 -1.94 10.96 -1.18
CA MET A 171 -0.94 10.12 -0.55
C MET A 171 -1.57 8.75 -0.34
N THR A 172 -0.90 7.69 -0.79
CA THR A 172 -1.39 6.32 -0.61
C THR A 172 -0.43 5.55 0.27
N PHE A 173 -0.95 4.68 1.11
CA PHE A 173 -0.20 3.80 1.99
C PHE A 173 -0.59 2.35 1.70
N PHE A 174 0.41 1.49 1.49
CA PHE A 174 0.18 0.12 1.03
C PHE A 174 1.31 -0.81 1.46
N SER A 175 1.02 -2.11 1.42
CA SER A 175 2.00 -3.16 1.73
C SER A 175 1.99 -4.21 0.62
N ALA A 176 3.15 -4.39 -0.02
CA ALA A 176 3.30 -5.38 -1.09
C ALA A 176 3.16 -6.80 -0.54
N SER A 177 2.35 -7.63 -1.21
CA SER A 177 2.11 -9.04 -0.82
C SER A 177 3.39 -9.87 -0.73
N GLY A 178 4.42 -9.51 -1.50
CA GLY A 178 5.73 -10.16 -1.44
C GLY A 178 6.35 -10.11 -0.05
N LEU A 179 6.16 -9.02 0.70
CA LEU A 179 6.75 -8.86 2.04
C LEU A 179 6.23 -9.91 3.02
N PHE A 180 4.93 -10.18 2.96
CA PHE A 180 4.26 -11.20 3.78
C PHE A 180 4.74 -12.60 3.42
N ARG A 181 4.88 -12.88 2.11
CA ARG A 181 5.40 -14.17 1.64
C ARG A 181 6.87 -14.37 1.99
N TRP A 182 7.68 -13.33 1.87
CA TRP A 182 9.08 -13.36 2.31
C TRP A 182 9.21 -13.74 3.78
N ARG A 183 8.42 -13.08 4.65
CA ARG A 183 8.36 -13.39 6.08
C ARG A 183 7.84 -14.81 6.34
N HIS A 184 6.80 -15.25 5.62
CA HIS A 184 6.24 -16.59 5.74
C HIS A 184 7.25 -17.68 5.35
N ASN A 185 7.96 -17.48 4.24
CA ASN A 185 8.95 -18.41 3.70
C ASN A 185 10.30 -18.33 4.41
N ASN A 186 10.34 -17.92 5.68
CA ASN A 186 11.55 -17.78 6.48
C ASN A 186 12.65 -16.96 5.79
N TYR A 187 12.29 -15.76 5.30
CA TYR A 187 13.18 -14.81 4.62
C TYR A 187 13.74 -15.32 3.29
N MET A 188 12.88 -15.98 2.50
CA MET A 188 13.19 -16.45 1.15
C MET A 188 12.13 -15.99 0.16
N SER A 189 12.53 -15.85 -1.11
CA SER A 189 11.56 -15.58 -2.18
C SER A 189 10.66 -16.81 -2.39
N ASP A 190 9.45 -16.61 -2.94
CA ASP A 190 8.60 -17.76 -3.33
C ASP A 190 9.33 -18.70 -4.29
N LYS A 191 10.16 -18.13 -5.18
CA LYS A 191 10.93 -18.91 -6.15
C LYS A 191 11.89 -19.85 -5.44
N ASP A 192 12.65 -19.33 -4.47
CA ASP A 192 13.65 -20.10 -3.74
C ASP A 192 12.99 -21.10 -2.79
N PHE A 193 11.90 -20.69 -2.12
CA PHE A 193 11.07 -21.57 -1.31
C PHE A 193 10.54 -22.75 -2.14
N MET A 194 9.92 -22.49 -3.29
CA MET A 194 9.37 -23.57 -4.12
C MET A 194 10.45 -24.48 -4.73
N ALA A 195 11.66 -23.98 -4.93
CA ALA A 195 12.79 -24.77 -5.41
C ALA A 195 13.42 -25.66 -4.32
N GLY A 196 13.48 -25.17 -3.08
CA GLY A 196 14.20 -25.83 -1.99
C GLY A 196 13.35 -26.55 -0.95
N ALA A 197 12.07 -26.20 -0.80
CA ALA A 197 11.25 -26.70 0.30
C ALA A 197 10.81 -28.17 0.11
N PRO A 198 10.77 -28.96 1.20
CA PRO A 198 10.18 -30.30 1.19
C PRO A 198 8.78 -30.31 0.57
N ARG A 199 8.40 -31.43 -0.07
CA ARG A 199 7.10 -31.55 -0.73
C ARG A 199 5.92 -31.26 0.21
N ALA A 200 6.00 -31.70 1.47
CA ALA A 200 4.95 -31.46 2.46
C ALA A 200 4.73 -29.96 2.74
N GLU A 201 5.82 -29.18 2.86
CA GLU A 201 5.74 -27.74 3.08
C GLU A 201 5.17 -27.01 1.86
N ARG A 202 5.55 -27.42 0.65
CA ARG A 202 4.98 -26.87 -0.59
C ARG A 202 3.47 -27.12 -0.70
N LEU A 203 3.02 -28.34 -0.40
CA LEU A 203 1.60 -28.67 -0.40
C LEU A 203 0.83 -27.89 0.68
N SER A 204 1.42 -27.73 1.87
CA SER A 204 0.84 -26.88 2.92
C SER A 204 0.73 -25.42 2.49
N TRP A 205 1.73 -24.91 1.77
CA TRP A 205 1.72 -23.56 1.24
C TRP A 205 0.66 -23.36 0.17
N GLU A 206 0.53 -24.29 -0.77
CA GLU A 206 -0.54 -24.28 -1.78
C GLU A 206 -1.92 -24.31 -1.13
N GLY A 207 -2.15 -25.19 -0.15
CA GLY A 207 -3.40 -25.25 0.60
C GLY A 207 -3.70 -23.95 1.37
N HIS A 208 -2.68 -23.32 1.97
CA HIS A 208 -2.85 -22.01 2.62
C HIS A 208 -3.26 -20.92 1.61
N ARG A 209 -2.67 -20.92 0.42
CA ARG A 209 -3.02 -19.97 -0.65
C ARG A 209 -4.45 -20.16 -1.15
N ASP A 210 -4.91 -21.40 -1.27
CA ASP A 210 -6.29 -21.72 -1.64
C ASP A 210 -7.29 -21.27 -0.57
N ALA A 211 -6.88 -21.27 0.70
CA ALA A 211 -7.68 -20.81 1.83
C ALA A 211 -7.51 -19.31 2.15
N LEU A 212 -6.70 -18.55 1.40
CA LEU A 212 -6.31 -17.18 1.74
C LEU A 212 -7.51 -16.23 1.90
N TRP A 213 -8.62 -16.50 1.20
CA TRP A 213 -9.86 -15.74 1.34
C TRP A 213 -10.43 -15.84 2.76
N SER A 214 -10.41 -17.02 3.38
CA SER A 214 -10.91 -17.24 4.75
C SER A 214 -10.01 -16.57 5.78
N THR A 215 -8.69 -16.64 5.61
CA THR A 215 -7.73 -15.89 6.43
C THR A 215 -7.95 -14.39 6.29
N GLY A 216 -8.22 -13.91 5.07
CA GLY A 216 -8.53 -12.50 4.83
C GLY A 216 -9.79 -12.05 5.56
N LEU A 217 -10.86 -12.84 5.50
CA LEU A 217 -12.10 -12.52 6.22
C LEU A 217 -11.91 -12.49 7.74
N ASP A 218 -11.14 -13.42 8.30
CA ASP A 218 -10.82 -13.42 9.73
C ASP A 218 -10.04 -12.15 10.13
N LEU A 219 -9.03 -11.77 9.35
CA LEU A 219 -8.22 -10.58 9.61
C LEU A 219 -8.97 -9.24 9.44
N LEU A 220 -10.04 -9.24 8.63
CA LEU A 220 -10.91 -8.08 8.43
C LEU A 220 -12.07 -8.03 9.43
N SER A 221 -12.23 -9.04 10.29
CA SER A 221 -13.28 -9.09 11.29
C SER A 221 -12.83 -8.53 12.64
N ASP A 222 -13.79 -7.98 13.39
CA ASP A 222 -13.57 -7.39 14.71
C ASP A 222 -13.42 -8.42 15.85
N MET A 223 -13.53 -9.73 15.55
CA MET A 223 -13.48 -10.84 16.52
C MET A 223 -12.31 -11.78 16.25
#